data_AF-A0A251VNE8-F1
#
_entry.id   AF-A0A251VNE8-F1
#
_cell.length_a   1.000
_cell.length_b   1.000
_cell.length_c   1.000
_cell.angle_alpha   90.00
_cell.angle_beta   90.00
_cell.angle_gamma   90.00
#
_symmetry.space_group_name_H-M   'P 1'
#
loop_
_entity.id
_entity.type
_entity.pdbx_description
1 polymer ?
#
loop_
_entity_poly.entity_id
_entity_poly.type
_entity_poly.pdbx_seq_one_letter_code
_entity_poly.pdbx_strand_id
1 'polypeptide(L)' 'MVKDRKVGIAMDFSKSSKSALQWAIDNLAGKGDTFYIIHIKSLSNLWETSGSTLIPLVEFRVPEVMA' A
#
# COMPACT_ATOMS: atom_id res chain seq x y z
N MET A 1 -24.69 11.08 7.12
CA MET A 1 -23.51 11.73 6.51
C MET A 1 -22.46 10.66 6.30
N VAL A 2 -21.98 10.46 5.07
CA VAL A 2 -20.90 9.49 4.81
C VAL A 2 -19.65 10.04 5.48
N LYS A 3 -19.05 9.25 6.36
CA LYS A 3 -17.81 9.61 7.07
C LYS A 3 -16.68 9.82 6.05
N ASP A 4 -15.83 10.82 6.29
CA ASP A 4 -14.58 11.02 5.55
C ASP A 4 -13.82 9.69 5.42
N ARG A 5 -13.53 9.30 4.17
CA ARG A 5 -12.94 8.00 3.87
C ARG A 5 -11.44 8.09 3.90
N LYS A 6 -10.81 6.99 4.31
CA LYS A 6 -9.37 6.78 4.23
C LYS A 6 -9.10 5.74 3.15
N VAL A 7 -8.39 6.13 2.09
CA VAL A 7 -8.08 5.27 0.95
C VAL A 7 -6.58 5.01 0.93
N GLY A 8 -6.16 3.76 1.03
CA GLY A 8 -4.77 3.35 0.86
C GLY A 8 -4.48 2.97 -0.58
N ILE A 9 -3.42 3.52 -1.18
CA ILE A 9 -2.99 3.21 -2.55
C ILE A 9 -1.55 2.70 -2.51
N ALA A 10 -1.38 1.44 -2.87
CA ALA A 10 -0.07 0.84 -3.12
C ALA A 10 0.57 1.44 -4.38
N MET A 11 1.81 1.90 -4.27
CA MET A 11 2.56 2.50 -5.37
C MET A 11 3.98 1.96 -5.43
N ASP A 12 4.40 1.48 -6.59
CA ASP A 12 5.78 1.16 -6.94
C ASP A 12 6.44 2.24 -7.83
N PHE A 13 5.75 3.38 -8.02
CA PHE A 13 6.15 4.51 -8.87
C PHE A 13 6.37 4.18 -10.36
N SER A 14 5.91 3.03 -10.83
CA SER A 14 5.84 2.68 -12.24
C SER A 14 4.88 3.61 -13.01
N LYS A 15 4.93 3.56 -14.34
CA LYS A 15 4.00 4.33 -15.20
C LYS A 15 2.55 3.92 -14.93
N SER A 16 2.28 2.61 -14.81
CA SER A 16 0.95 2.07 -14.53
C SER A 16 0.44 2.47 -13.15
N SER A 17 1.27 2.42 -12.10
CA SER A 17 0.83 2.80 -10.75
C SER A 17 0.51 4.30 -10.66
N LYS A 18 1.25 5.15 -11.37
CA LYS A 18 0.95 6.60 -11.45
C LYS A 18 -0.37 6.86 -12.17
N SER A 19 -0.64 6.16 -13.27
CA SER A 19 -1.92 6.25 -13.97
C SER A 19 -3.09 5.76 -13.10
N ALA A 20 -2.89 4.69 -12.33
CA ALA A 20 -3.90 4.19 -11.40
C ALA A 20 -4.20 5.19 -10.26
N LEU A 21 -3.17 5.85 -9.71
CA LEU A 21 -3.36 6.92 -8.73
C LEU A 21 -4.17 8.08 -9.33
N GLN A 22 -3.82 8.54 -10.53
CA GLN A 22 -4.56 9.62 -11.19
C GLN A 22 -6.03 9.26 -11.35
N TRP A 23 -6.32 8.06 -11.87
CA TRP A 23 -7.69 7.58 -11.99
C TRP A 23 -8.41 7.54 -10.64
N ALA A 24 -7.75 7.07 -9.58
CA ALA A 24 -8.35 7.02 -8.25
C ALA A 24 -8.66 8.42 -7.70
N ILE A 25 -7.80 9.40 -7.94
CA ILE A 25 -8.08 10.80 -7.56
C ILE A 25 -9.30 11.31 -8.35
N ASP A 26 -9.30 11.13 -9.66
CA ASP A 26 -10.35 11.69 -10.54
C ASP A 26 -11.74 11.09 -10.27
N ASN A 27 -11.81 9.83 -9.81
CA ASN A 27 -13.06 9.09 -9.70
C ASN A 27 -13.48 8.79 -8.27
N LEU A 28 -12.53 8.69 -7.33
CA LEU A 28 -12.82 8.30 -5.95
C LEU A 28 -12.66 9.46 -4.96
N ALA A 29 -11.91 10.52 -5.26
CA ALA A 29 -11.65 11.57 -4.29
C ALA A 29 -12.90 12.43 -4.04
N GLY A 30 -13.41 12.37 -2.82
CA GLY A 30 -14.44 13.27 -2.30
C GLY A 30 -13.84 14.33 -1.38
N LYS A 31 -14.60 15.39 -1.11
CA LYS A 31 -14.22 16.40 -0.11
C LYS A 31 -14.13 15.74 1.27
N GLY A 32 -13.00 15.93 1.96
CA GLY A 32 -12.73 15.36 3.28
C GLY A 32 -12.02 14.01 3.25
N ASP A 33 -11.98 13.33 2.10
CA ASP A 33 -11.27 12.06 1.98
C ASP A 33 -9.76 12.24 2.09
N THR A 34 -9.09 11.24 2.67
CA THR A 34 -7.63 11.19 2.83
C THR A 34 -7.06 10.01 2.06
N PHE A 35 -6.09 10.29 1.20
CA PHE A 35 -5.38 9.27 0.42
C PHE A 35 -4.00 9.03 1.06
N TYR A 36 -3.75 7.77 1.44
CA TYR A 36 -2.47 7.31 1.95
C TYR A 36 -1.72 6.61 0.82
N ILE A 37 -0.61 7.21 0.37
CA ILE A 37 0.28 6.59 -0.61
C ILE A 37 1.23 5.65 0.11
N ILE A 38 1.16 4.36 -0.19
CA ILE A 38 1.99 3.31 0.38
C ILE A 38 3.04 2.95 -0.67
N HIS A 39 4.25 3.48 -0.49
CA HIS A 39 5.36 3.14 -1.38
C HIS A 39 5.80 1.69 -1.15
N ILE A 40 5.54 0.83 -2.14
CA ILE A 40 6.06 -0.52 -2.20
C ILE A 40 7.44 -0.46 -2.83
N LYS A 41 8.46 -0.57 -1.99
CA LYS A 41 9.82 -0.81 -2.43
C LYS A 41 9.97 -2.29 -2.74
N SER A 42 10.28 -2.66 -3.98
CA SER A 42 10.68 -4.03 -4.28
C SER A 42 11.98 -4.32 -3.54
N LEU A 43 11.90 -5.15 -2.51
CA LEU A 43 13.08 -5.72 -1.89
C LEU A 43 13.47 -6.92 -2.75
N SER A 44 14.25 -6.66 -3.80
CA SER A 44 14.83 -7.71 -4.65
C SER A 44 15.58 -8.79 -3.86
N ASN A 45 15.92 -8.52 -2.60
CA ASN A 45 16.77 -9.35 -1.77
C ASN A 45 16.05 -9.97 -0.55
N LEU A 46 14.73 -9.77 -0.36
CA LEU A 46 13.99 -10.48 0.70
C LEU A 46 13.67 -11.93 0.32
N TRP A 47 13.75 -12.25 -0.98
CA TRP A 47 13.55 -13.58 -1.53
C TRP A 47 14.81 -14.04 -2.26
N GLU A 48 15.96 -14.06 -1.57
CA GLU A 48 17.00 -15.02 -1.95
C GLU A 48 16.39 -16.43 -1.96
N THR A 49 17.01 -17.35 -2.72
CA THR A 49 16.54 -18.69 -3.15
C THR A 49 15.55 -19.49 -2.29
N SER A 50 15.43 -19.25 -0.97
CA SER A 50 14.44 -19.87 -0.07
C SER A 50 13.18 -19.03 0.25
N GLY A 51 13.10 -17.76 -0.15
CA GLY A 51 12.03 -16.84 0.26
C GLY A 51 12.05 -16.51 1.76
N SER A 52 11.27 -15.50 2.19
CA SER A 52 10.89 -15.43 3.61
C SER A 52 9.81 -16.49 3.83
N THR A 53 9.90 -17.23 4.94
CA THR A 53 8.79 -18.05 5.41
C THR A 53 7.51 -17.22 5.44
N LEU A 54 6.38 -17.82 5.08
CA LEU A 54 5.06 -17.19 5.19
C LEU A 54 4.96 -16.53 6.56
N ILE A 55 4.89 -15.20 6.60
CA ILE A 55 4.59 -14.45 7.82
C ILE A 55 3.07 -14.42 7.90
N PRO A 56 2.44 -15.12 8.85
CA PRO A 56 1.00 -15.06 9.06
C PRO A 56 0.52 -13.62 9.19
N LEU A 57 -0.65 -13.31 8.62
CA LEU A 57 -1.24 -11.97 8.68
C LEU A 57 -1.42 -11.44 10.12
N VAL A 58 -1.52 -12.34 11.11
CA VAL A 58 -1.59 -11.98 12.52
C VAL A 58 -0.28 -11.35 13.03
N GLU A 59 0.87 -11.76 12.50
CA GLU A 59 2.19 -11.28 12.92
C GLU A 59 2.49 -9.87 12.38
N PHE A 60 1.89 -9.48 11.25
CA PHE A 60 1.95 -8.09 10.75
C PHE A 60 1.29 -7.06 11.68
N ARG A 61 0.53 -7.51 12.69
CA ARG A 61 -0.09 -6.63 13.69
C ARG A 61 0.78 -6.42 14.92
N VAL A 62 1.96 -7.04 14.97
CA VAL A 62 2.92 -6.93 16.08
C VAL A 62 4.06 -6.01 15.61
N PRO A 63 4.14 -4.76 16.09
CA PRO A 63 5.14 -3.79 15.66
C PRO A 63 6.58 -4.30 15.77
N GLU A 64 6.87 -5.12 16.78
CA GLU A 64 8.18 -5.72 17.06
C GLU A 64 8.61 -6.74 16.00
N VAL A 65 7.66 -7.33 15.25
CA VAL A 65 7.94 -8.28 14.16
C VAL A 65 8.31 -7.55 12.86
N MET A 66 7.95 -6.28 12.73
CA MET A 66 8.23 -5.45 11.55
C MET A 66 9.51 -4.61 11.68
N ALA A 67 10.25 -4.74 12.79
CA ALA A 67 11.45 -3.97 13.11
C ALA A 67 12.73 -4.53 12.46
#